data_AF-A0AAN5DGA5-F1
#
_entry.id   AF-A0AAN5DGA5-F1
#
_cell.length_a   1.000
_cell.length_b   1.000
_cell.length_c   1.000
_cell.angle_alpha   90.00
_cell.angle_beta   90.00
_cell.angle_gamma   90.00
#
_symmetry.space_group_name_H-M   'P 1'
#
loop_
_entity.id
_entity.type
_entity.pdbx_description
1 polymer ?
#
loop_
_entity_poly.entity_id
_entity_poly.type
_entity_poly.pdbx_seq_one_letter_code
_entity_poly.pdbx_strand_id
1 'polypeptide(L)'
;PTAMRLLNSLATADASVRHCPVCASLTKKFSRNTSIEICDKCYAFYRRTNGMIMLVCRSCTDNCPSDANCKKCRLQRIEKILATRTQDETGSARMEFR
;
A
#
# COMPACT_ATOMS: atom_id res chain seq x y z
N PRO A 1 38.63 33.35 18.38
CA PRO A 1 37.33 33.96 18.75
C PRO A 1 36.50 34.30 17.50
N THR A 2 35.21 33.92 17.53
CA THR A 2 34.11 34.32 16.61
C THR A 2 34.27 33.91 15.13
N ALA A 3 33.42 33.08 14.52
CA ALA A 3 31.97 33.03 14.66
C ALA A 3 31.41 31.61 14.51
N MET A 4 30.55 31.26 15.46
CA MET A 4 29.57 30.19 15.36
C MET A 4 28.45 30.55 14.37
N ARG A 5 27.76 29.50 13.92
CA ARG A 5 26.36 29.43 13.46
C ARG A 5 26.04 29.93 12.05
N LEU A 6 25.95 28.98 11.13
CA LEU A 6 24.86 28.97 10.14
C LEU A 6 24.19 27.59 10.08
N LEU A 7 23.10 27.52 10.86
CA LEU A 7 21.78 26.98 10.52
C LEU A 7 21.66 25.52 10.04
N ASN A 8 21.25 24.68 11.00
CA ASN A 8 20.13 23.74 10.85
C ASN A 8 19.09 24.30 9.88
N SER A 9 18.79 23.57 8.79
CA SER A 9 17.45 23.43 8.18
C SER A 9 17.58 22.85 6.77
N LEU A 10 17.66 21.54 6.67
CA LEU A 10 16.88 20.83 5.65
C LEU A 10 16.40 19.57 6.33
N ALA A 11 15.16 19.68 6.82
CA ALA A 11 14.32 18.59 7.21
C ALA A 11 14.63 17.37 6.34
N THR A 12 14.89 16.26 7.01
CA THR A 12 14.91 14.92 6.47
C THR A 12 13.73 14.73 5.50
N ALA A 13 13.95 15.05 4.23
CA ALA A 13 13.18 14.50 3.14
C ALA A 13 13.60 13.04 3.03
N ASP A 14 13.23 12.26 4.05
CA ASP A 14 13.12 10.83 3.98
C ASP A 14 11.97 10.54 3.00
N ALA A 15 12.23 10.82 1.73
CA ALA A 15 11.51 10.22 0.62
C ALA A 15 11.96 8.75 0.62
N SER A 16 11.58 8.00 1.66
CA SER A 16 11.78 6.56 1.72
C SER A 16 11.09 6.01 0.49
N VAL A 17 11.89 5.69 -0.52
CA VAL A 17 11.43 5.08 -1.76
C VAL A 17 10.97 3.69 -1.38
N ARG A 18 9.70 3.56 -1.02
CA ARG A 18 9.11 2.28 -0.66
C ARG A 18 8.57 1.59 -1.91
N HIS A 19 8.68 0.27 -1.92
CA HIS A 19 8.08 -0.56 -2.96
C HIS A 19 6.59 -0.69 -2.68
N CYS A 20 5.77 -0.58 -3.73
CA CYS A 20 4.35 -0.86 -3.59
C CYS A 20 4.13 -2.37 -3.33
N PRO A 21 3.43 -2.78 -2.27
CA PRO A 21 3.22 -4.20 -1.94
C PRO A 21 2.40 -4.96 -2.99
N VAL A 22 1.72 -4.25 -3.90
CA VAL A 22 0.84 -4.85 -4.92
C VAL A 22 1.56 -5.13 -6.22
N CYS A 23 2.37 -4.18 -6.70
CA CYS A 23 2.99 -4.21 -8.03
C CYS A 23 4.52 -4.11 -7.99
N ALA A 24 5.11 -4.16 -6.79
CA ALA A 24 6.55 -4.05 -6.53
C ALA A 24 7.23 -2.79 -7.13
N SER A 25 6.47 -1.85 -7.69
CA SER A 25 7.03 -0.66 -8.32
C SER A 25 7.58 0.29 -7.24
N LEU A 26 8.78 0.80 -7.48
CA LEU A 26 9.38 1.88 -6.71
C LEU A 26 8.53 3.15 -6.87
N THR A 27 7.92 3.62 -5.78
CA THR A 27 7.10 4.84 -5.84
C THR A 27 7.49 5.81 -4.75
N LYS A 28 7.86 7.03 -5.15
CA LYS A 28 8.09 8.16 -4.23
C LYS A 28 6.79 8.74 -3.67
N LYS A 29 5.66 8.40 -4.30
CA LYS A 29 4.33 8.95 -4.03
C LYS A 29 3.39 7.82 -3.60
N PHE A 30 3.21 7.72 -2.29
CA PHE A 30 2.15 6.93 -1.68
C PHE A 30 0.94 7.83 -1.45
N SER A 31 -0.26 7.25 -1.55
CA SER A 31 -1.48 7.99 -1.25
C SER A 31 -1.57 8.25 0.26
N ARG A 32 -0.99 9.36 0.72
CA ARG A 32 -0.95 9.75 2.15
C ARG A 32 -2.34 10.00 2.75
N ASN A 33 -3.35 10.20 1.91
CA ASN A 33 -4.71 10.52 2.35
C ASN A 33 -5.56 9.28 2.63
N THR A 34 -5.05 8.09 2.37
CA THR A 34 -5.74 6.84 2.68
C THR A 34 -4.94 6.11 3.73
N SER A 35 -5.61 5.45 4.67
CA SER A 35 -5.02 4.47 5.60
C SER A 35 -4.42 3.26 4.88
N ILE A 36 -4.13 3.36 3.58
CA ILE A 36 -3.73 2.30 2.67
C ILE A 36 -2.41 2.71 2.01
N GLU A 37 -1.31 2.10 2.43
CA GLU A 37 0.02 2.27 1.82
C GLU A 37 0.14 1.51 0.49
N ILE A 38 -0.58 1.96 -0.53
CA ILE A 38 -0.42 1.52 -1.91
C ILE A 38 -0.05 2.70 -2.81
N CYS A 39 0.57 2.42 -3.95
CA CYS A 39 0.88 3.47 -4.91
C CYS A 39 -0.39 4.02 -5.61
N ASP A 40 -0.33 5.28 -6.05
CA ASP A 40 -1.45 5.96 -6.74
C ASP A 40 -1.97 5.16 -7.94
N LYS A 41 -1.07 4.47 -8.68
CA LYS A 41 -1.46 3.63 -9.83
C LYS A 41 -2.31 2.43 -9.40
N CYS A 42 -1.98 1.78 -8.30
CA CYS A 42 -2.76 0.65 -7.77
C CYS A 42 -4.07 1.13 -7.17
N TYR A 43 -4.08 2.27 -6.49
CA TYR A 43 -5.31 2.86 -5.96
C TYR A 43 -6.28 3.28 -7.07
N ALA A 44 -5.79 3.96 -8.11
CA ALA A 44 -6.59 4.31 -9.27
C ALA A 44 -7.06 3.10 -10.08
N PHE A 45 -6.29 2.00 -10.05
CA PHE A 45 -6.74 0.71 -10.60
C PHE A 45 -7.90 0.17 -9.77
N TYR A 46 -7.74 0.03 -8.45
CA TYR A 46 -8.77 -0.44 -7.54
C TYR A 46 -10.07 0.35 -7.66
N ARG A 47 -10.01 1.68 -7.62
CA ARG A 47 -11.21 2.53 -7.74
C ARG A 47 -11.98 2.31 -9.04
N ARG A 48 -11.30 1.94 -10.13
CA ARG A 48 -11.95 1.67 -11.42
C ARG A 48 -12.48 0.25 -11.50
N THR A 49 -11.77 -0.72 -10.92
CA THR A 49 -12.09 -2.15 -11.04
C THR A 49 -12.95 -2.70 -9.91
N ASN A 50 -13.02 -2.01 -8.79
CA ASN A 50 -13.87 -2.39 -7.66
C ASN A 50 -15.33 -2.43 -8.13
N GLY A 51 -15.99 -3.58 -8.00
CA GLY A 51 -17.34 -3.83 -8.53
C GLY A 51 -17.40 -4.37 -9.97
N MET A 52 -16.27 -4.58 -10.66
CA MET A 52 -16.27 -5.30 -11.94
C MET A 52 -16.34 -6.81 -11.72
N ILE A 53 -17.34 -7.47 -12.31
CA ILE A 53 -17.62 -8.90 -12.13
C ILE A 53 -16.70 -9.79 -13.00
N MET A 54 -16.09 -9.24 -14.06
CA MET A 54 -15.45 -10.00 -15.15
C MET A 54 -13.92 -9.85 -15.19
N LEU A 55 -13.21 -10.12 -14.09
CA LEU A 55 -11.74 -10.21 -14.11
C LEU A 55 -11.30 -11.67 -14.09
N VAL A 56 -10.70 -12.13 -15.20
CA VAL A 56 -10.22 -13.52 -15.35
C VAL A 56 -8.69 -13.56 -15.25
N CYS A 57 -8.17 -14.53 -14.48
CA CYS A 57 -6.75 -14.86 -14.48
C CYS A 57 -6.45 -15.80 -15.65
N ARG A 58 -5.67 -15.34 -16.64
CA ARG A 58 -5.31 -16.15 -17.82
C ARG A 58 -4.31 -17.26 -17.52
N SER A 59 -3.57 -17.16 -16.42
CA SER A 59 -2.64 -18.20 -15.99
C SER A 59 -3.31 -19.30 -15.18
N CYS A 60 -4.59 -19.16 -14.83
CA CYS A 60 -5.36 -20.08 -13.99
C CYS A 60 -4.75 -20.42 -12.61
N THR A 61 -3.67 -19.75 -12.21
CA THR A 61 -3.01 -19.99 -10.92
C THR A 61 -3.59 -19.16 -9.79
N ASP A 62 -4.37 -18.11 -10.09
CA ASP A 62 -4.87 -17.09 -9.15
C ASP A 62 -3.82 -16.51 -8.18
N ASN A 63 -2.55 -16.70 -8.50
CA ASN A 63 -1.41 -16.27 -7.72
C ASN A 63 -0.26 -15.90 -8.67
N CYS A 64 -0.56 -15.10 -9.68
CA CYS A 64 0.47 -14.58 -10.57
C CYS A 64 1.49 -13.77 -9.74
N PRO A 65 2.75 -13.63 -10.19
CA PRO A 65 3.71 -12.74 -9.55
C PRO A 65 3.31 -11.27 -9.70
N SER A 66 3.93 -10.38 -8.92
CA SER A 66 3.62 -8.93 -8.96
C SER A 66 3.92 -8.27 -10.30
N ASP A 67 4.87 -8.83 -11.04
CA ASP A 67 5.25 -8.40 -12.38
C ASP A 67 4.30 -8.89 -13.47
N ALA A 68 3.43 -9.86 -13.17
CA ALA A 68 2.43 -10.33 -14.12
C ALA A 68 1.29 -9.31 -14.27
N ASN A 69 0.94 -8.99 -15.51
CA ASN A 69 -0.15 -8.08 -15.87
C ASN A 69 -1.56 -8.70 -15.67
N CYS A 70 -1.75 -9.50 -14.63
CA CYS A 70 -3.02 -10.14 -14.31
C CYS A 70 -3.90 -9.21 -13.47
N LYS A 71 -4.96 -8.67 -14.08
CA LYS A 71 -5.90 -7.75 -13.43
C LYS A 71 -6.62 -8.40 -12.23
N LYS A 72 -7.02 -9.68 -12.35
CA LYS A 72 -7.67 -10.44 -11.26
C LYS A 72 -6.76 -10.56 -10.04
N CYS A 73 -5.55 -11.10 -10.22
CA CYS A 73 -4.58 -11.27 -9.14
C CYS A 73 -4.17 -9.93 -8.52
N ARG A 74 -4.04 -8.87 -9.34
CA ARG A 74 -3.74 -7.53 -8.85
C ARG A 74 -4.86 -6.98 -7.96
N LEU A 75 -6.12 -7.18 -8.34
CA LEU A 75 -7.27 -6.76 -7.53
C LEU A 75 -7.32 -7.53 -6.21
N GLN A 76 -7.18 -8.86 -6.27
CA GLN A 76 -7.17 -9.72 -5.07
C GLN A 76 -6.06 -9.35 -4.09
N ARG A 77 -4.86 -8.97 -4.55
CA ARG A 77 -3.80 -8.48 -3.65
C ARG A 77 -4.18 -7.19 -2.96
N ILE A 78 -4.83 -6.26 -3.66
CA ILE A 78 -5.29 -5.01 -3.06
C ILE A 78 -6.36 -5.33 -2.01
N GLU A 79 -7.35 -6.15 -2.34
CA GLU A 79 -8.41 -6.56 -1.41
C GLU A 79 -7.85 -7.24 -0.15
N LYS A 80 -6.84 -8.12 -0.28
CA LYS A 80 -6.16 -8.73 0.87
C LYS A 80 -5.54 -7.68 1.79
N ILE A 81 -4.86 -6.69 1.24
CA ILE A 81 -4.23 -5.60 2.02
C ILE A 81 -5.28 -4.73 2.71
N LEU A 82 -6.43 -4.51 2.06
CA LEU A 82 -7.56 -3.79 2.65
C LEU A 82 -8.18 -4.59 3.80
N ALA A 83 -8.37 -5.90 3.62
CA ALA A 83 -8.97 -6.78 4.62
C ALA A 83 -8.10 -6.98 5.87
N THR A 84 -6.76 -7.03 5.73
CA THR A 84 -5.87 -7.16 6.88
C THR A 84 -5.96 -5.94 7.80
N ARG A 85 -6.13 -4.73 7.25
CA ARG A 85 -6.23 -3.50 8.07
C ARG A 85 -7.52 -3.39 8.87
N THR A 86 -8.61 -4.03 8.44
CA THR A 86 -9.86 -4.03 9.20
C THR A 86 -9.82 -4.92 10.45
N GLN A 87 -8.82 -5.80 10.61
CA GLN A 87 -8.74 -6.74 11.74
C GLN A 87 -7.93 -6.21 12.93
N ASP A 88 -7.06 -5.22 12.72
CA ASP A 88 -6.20 -4.68 13.79
C ASP A 88 -6.98 -3.82 14.82
N GLU A 89 -8.17 -3.34 14.47
CA GLU A 89 -9.00 -2.49 15.36
C GLU A 89 -9.91 -3.29 16.30
N THR A 90 -10.00 -4.62 16.19
CA THR A 90 -10.90 -5.46 17.00
C THR A 90 -10.18 -6.47 17.91
N GLY A 91 -8.84 -6.42 17.96
CA GLY A 91 -8.00 -7.32 18.75
C GLY A 91 -7.64 -6.86 20.16
N SER A 92 -8.01 -5.63 20.57
CA SER A 92 -7.69 -5.07 21.90
C SER A 92 -8.91 -5.01 22.82
N ALA A 93 -9.65 -6.11 22.90
CA ALA A 93 -10.69 -6.32 23.91
C ALA A 93 -10.66 -7.77 24.42
N ARG A 94 -9.49 -8.23 24.88
CA ARG A 94 -9.39 -9.49 25.64
C ARG A 94 -9.25 -9.17 27.12
N MET A 95 -10.42 -9.04 27.76
CA MET A 95 -10.73 -9.33 29.16
C MET A 95 -9.58 -9.26 30.18
N GLU A 96 -9.48 -8.15 30.92
CA GLU A 96 -9.15 -8.22 32.34
C GLU A 96 -10.44 -8.60 33.09
N PHE A 97 -10.55 -9.86 33.50
CA PHE A 97 -11.41 -10.25 34.61
C PHE A 97 -10.51 -10.52 35.82
N ARG A 98 -10.79 -9.71 36.83
CA ARG A 98 -10.25 -9.68 38.19
C ARG A 98 -10.35 -11.01 38.91
#